data_AF-A0A2T2X5S6-F1
#
_entry.id   AF-A0A2T2X5S6-F1
#
_cell.length_a   1.000
_cell.length_b   1.000
_cell.length_c   1.000
_cell.angle_alpha   90.00
_cell.angle_beta   90.00
_cell.angle_gamma   90.00
#
_symmetry.space_group_name_H-M   'P 1'
#
loop_
_entity.id
_entity.type
_entity.pdbx_description
1 polymer ?
#
loop_
_entity_poly.entity_id
_entity_poly.type
_entity_poly.pdbx_seq_one_letter_code
_entity_poly.pdbx_strand_id
1 'polypeptide(L)'
;MSTLPWLDNLMQPVHIMQYGQGHPAFVQQFADNEWIFWETVDKLPEIVWSWFPRNLPLYGIAQEDSAAHIWFVGEPIGQEEASWRDLVLAVGRGQKILTPMTESLVDSIEESVHIAVFTTPS
;
A
#
# COMPACT_ATOMS: atom_id res chain seq x y z
N MET A 1 -21.64 2.90 -10.69
CA MET A 1 -20.71 1.79 -10.98
C MET A 1 -19.34 2.27 -10.53
N SER A 2 -18.65 1.49 -9.69
CA SER A 2 -17.30 1.84 -9.24
C SER A 2 -16.38 2.05 -10.45
N THR A 3 -15.55 3.09 -10.42
CA THR A 3 -14.49 3.32 -11.43
C THR A 3 -13.44 2.22 -11.41
N LEU A 4 -13.39 1.43 -10.34
CA LEU A 4 -12.45 0.34 -10.11
C LEU A 4 -13.22 -0.95 -9.76
N PRO A 5 -13.65 -1.75 -10.77
CA PRO A 5 -14.47 -2.96 -10.55
C PRO A 5 -13.81 -4.02 -9.67
N TRP A 6 -12.49 -3.99 -9.53
CA TRP A 6 -11.76 -4.95 -8.71
C TRP A 6 -11.99 -4.73 -7.21
N LEU A 7 -12.38 -3.51 -6.78
CA LEU A 7 -12.73 -3.20 -5.39
C LEU A 7 -13.97 -3.96 -4.90
N ASP A 8 -14.80 -4.46 -5.81
CA ASP A 8 -15.97 -5.29 -5.45
C ASP A 8 -15.56 -6.67 -4.90
N ASN A 9 -14.27 -7.02 -4.96
CA ASN A 9 -13.74 -8.29 -4.45
C ASN A 9 -13.08 -8.17 -3.06
N LEU A 10 -13.25 -7.04 -2.38
CA LEU A 10 -12.82 -6.87 -1.00
C LEU A 10 -13.81 -7.60 -0.07
N MET A 11 -13.28 -8.23 0.96
CA MET A 11 -14.02 -9.01 1.96
C MET A 11 -13.81 -8.50 3.39
N GLN A 12 -12.85 -7.60 3.58
CA GLN A 12 -12.55 -6.95 4.85
C GLN A 12 -11.98 -5.55 4.61
N PRO A 13 -11.99 -4.67 5.64
CA PRO A 13 -11.52 -3.29 5.51
C PRO A 13 -10.05 -3.20 5.09
N VAL A 14 -9.74 -2.24 4.24
CA VAL A 14 -8.38 -1.85 3.87
C VAL A 14 -8.16 -0.41 4.27
N HIS A 15 -7.13 -0.19 5.08
CA HIS A 15 -6.73 1.13 5.52
C HIS A 15 -5.60 1.64 4.63
N ILE A 16 -5.84 2.78 3.98
CA ILE A 16 -4.85 3.49 3.17
C ILE A 16 -4.41 4.72 3.95
N MET A 17 -3.15 4.71 4.37
CA MET A 17 -2.50 5.81 5.09
C MET A 17 -1.77 6.70 4.08
N GLN A 18 -2.13 7.97 4.02
CA GLN A 18 -1.49 8.96 3.14
C GLN A 18 -0.64 9.93 3.95
N TYR A 19 0.65 10.02 3.63
CA TYR A 19 1.52 11.11 4.09
C TYR A 19 1.76 12.10 2.96
N GLY A 20 1.69 13.41 3.25
CA GLY A 20 1.90 14.46 2.26
C GLY A 20 0.69 14.68 1.34
N GLN A 21 0.83 15.63 0.41
CA GLN A 21 -0.25 16.04 -0.50
C GLN A 21 -0.19 15.20 -1.78
N GLY A 22 -1.13 14.27 -1.93
CA GLY A 22 -1.34 13.50 -3.15
C GLY A 22 -2.27 14.19 -4.15
N HIS A 23 -2.27 13.73 -5.39
CA HIS A 23 -3.23 14.21 -6.40
C HIS A 23 -4.68 13.88 -6.00
N PRO A 24 -5.59 14.88 -5.90
CA PRO A 24 -6.97 14.64 -5.48
C PRO A 24 -7.73 13.62 -6.33
N ALA A 25 -7.46 13.60 -7.64
CA ALA A 25 -8.09 12.63 -8.55
C ALA A 25 -7.74 11.18 -8.22
N PHE A 26 -6.51 10.92 -7.73
CA PHE A 26 -6.09 9.59 -7.32
C PHE A 26 -6.80 9.14 -6.05
N VAL A 27 -7.08 10.04 -5.11
CA VAL A 27 -7.82 9.72 -3.88
C VAL A 27 -9.31 9.51 -4.18
N GLN A 28 -9.89 10.39 -5.00
CA GLN A 28 -11.32 10.44 -5.25
C GLN A 28 -11.88 9.16 -5.89
N GLN A 29 -11.07 8.42 -6.66
CA GLN A 29 -11.51 7.16 -7.27
C GLN A 29 -11.84 6.05 -6.26
N PHE A 30 -11.43 6.20 -5.00
CA PHE A 30 -11.70 5.23 -3.92
C PHE A 30 -12.80 5.69 -2.96
N ALA A 31 -13.24 6.96 -3.05
CA ALA A 31 -14.09 7.60 -2.05
C ALA A 31 -15.47 6.94 -1.86
N ASP A 32 -15.97 6.26 -2.89
CA ASP A 32 -17.30 5.63 -2.89
C ASP A 32 -17.27 4.15 -2.44
N ASN A 33 -16.10 3.59 -2.06
CA ASN A 33 -16.00 2.21 -1.63
C ASN A 33 -16.05 2.08 -0.10
N GLU A 34 -17.00 1.29 0.41
CA GLU A 34 -17.23 1.11 1.86
C GLU A 34 -16.13 0.33 2.59
N TRP A 35 -15.29 -0.41 1.86
CA TRP A 35 -14.21 -1.21 2.43
C TRP A 35 -12.86 -0.49 2.39
N ILE A 36 -12.77 0.68 1.75
CA ILE A 36 -11.57 1.50 1.72
C ILE A 36 -11.69 2.62 2.74
N PHE A 37 -10.82 2.60 3.74
CA PHE A 37 -10.72 3.65 4.74
C PHE A 37 -9.46 4.46 4.49
N TRP A 38 -9.65 5.72 4.10
CA TRP A 38 -8.56 6.62 3.80
C TRP A 38 -8.24 7.51 4.99
N GLU A 39 -6.98 7.54 5.41
CA GLU A 39 -6.49 8.35 6.51
C GLU A 39 -5.32 9.20 6.06
N THR A 40 -5.32 10.49 6.39
CA THR A 40 -4.12 11.33 6.26
C THR A 40 -3.33 11.29 7.55
N VAL A 41 -2.04 10.96 7.46
CA VAL A 41 -1.14 10.88 8.61
C VAL A 41 -0.17 12.06 8.64
N ASP A 42 0.10 12.59 9.83
CA ASP A 42 0.93 13.78 10.02
C ASP A 42 2.44 13.47 10.14
N LYS A 43 2.79 12.19 10.26
CA LYS A 43 4.17 11.73 10.43
C LYS A 43 4.59 10.88 9.25
N LEU A 44 5.80 11.16 8.75
CA LEU A 44 6.45 10.31 7.77
C LEU A 44 6.64 8.92 8.40
N PRO A 45 6.43 7.82 7.66
CA PRO A 45 6.85 6.50 8.12
C PRO A 45 8.32 6.50 8.50
N GLU A 46 8.73 5.52 9.31
CA GLU A 46 10.14 5.37 9.66
C GLU A 46 10.94 4.98 8.41
N ILE A 47 11.74 5.93 7.92
CA ILE A 47 12.56 5.77 6.73
C ILE A 47 14.03 5.81 7.15
N VAL A 48 14.75 4.72 6.90
CA VAL A 48 16.15 4.56 7.30
C VAL A 48 17.15 5.06 6.25
N TRP A 49 16.71 5.40 5.04
CA TRP A 49 17.59 5.80 3.94
C TRP A 49 17.72 7.32 3.80
N SER A 50 18.96 7.82 3.79
CA SER A 50 19.26 9.25 3.65
C SER A 50 18.86 9.85 2.29
N TRP A 51 18.81 9.02 1.24
CA TRP A 51 18.46 9.43 -0.12
C TRP A 51 16.94 9.43 -0.39
N PHE A 52 16.11 9.03 0.57
CA PHE A 52 14.67 8.88 0.36
C PHE A 52 14.00 10.20 -0.05
N PRO A 53 13.15 10.21 -1.09
CA PRO A 53 12.50 11.42 -1.56
C PRO A 53 11.45 11.90 -0.54
N ARG A 54 11.58 13.15 -0.09
CA ARG A 54 10.69 13.75 0.94
C ARG A 54 9.60 14.65 0.36
N ASN A 55 9.64 14.88 -0.94
CA ASN A 55 8.76 15.81 -1.66
C ASN A 55 7.60 15.10 -2.38
N LEU A 56 7.53 13.77 -2.30
CA LEU A 56 6.47 12.98 -2.92
C LEU A 56 5.48 12.52 -1.85
N PRO A 57 4.18 12.38 -2.18
CA PRO A 57 3.22 11.76 -1.29
C PRO A 57 3.58 10.30 -1.08
N LEU A 58 3.21 9.76 0.08
CA LEU A 58 3.39 8.34 0.39
C LEU A 58 2.06 7.69 0.70
N TYR A 59 1.93 6.42 0.31
CA TYR A 59 0.72 5.64 0.52
C TYR A 59 1.07 4.30 1.16
N GLY A 60 0.69 4.11 2.42
CA GLY A 60 0.80 2.86 3.15
C GLY A 60 -0.51 2.08 3.08
N ILE A 61 -0.44 0.76 2.99
CA ILE A 61 -1.62 -0.12 2.99
C ILE A 61 -1.53 -1.05 4.21
N ALA A 62 -2.61 -1.11 4.99
CA ALA A 62 -2.72 -1.97 6.16
C ALA A 62 -4.13 -2.56 6.32
N GLN A 63 -4.22 -3.61 7.15
CA GLN A 63 -5.50 -4.03 7.72
C GLN A 63 -5.94 -3.04 8.79
N GLU A 64 -7.22 -3.12 9.20
CA GLU A 64 -7.71 -2.41 10.38
C GLU A 64 -6.84 -2.70 11.61
N ASP A 65 -6.61 -1.65 12.41
CA ASP A 65 -5.77 -1.67 13.62
C ASP A 65 -4.31 -2.16 13.44
N SER A 66 -3.82 -2.22 12.19
CA SER A 66 -2.47 -2.69 11.87
C SER A 66 -1.59 -1.56 11.35
N ALA A 67 -0.27 -1.66 11.58
CA ALA A 67 0.69 -0.75 11.00
C ALA A 67 0.90 -1.06 9.50
N ALA A 68 1.02 -0.01 8.67
CA ALA A 68 1.44 -0.17 7.29
C ALA A 68 2.95 -0.46 7.24
N HIS A 69 3.31 -1.62 6.68
CA HIS A 69 4.71 -2.05 6.51
C HIS A 69 5.19 -1.91 5.05
N ILE A 70 4.28 -1.69 4.11
CA ILE A 70 4.59 -1.44 2.70
C ILE A 70 4.10 -0.05 2.35
N TRP A 71 5.00 0.76 1.80
CA TRP A 71 4.76 2.15 1.44
C TRP A 71 5.12 2.38 -0.02
N PHE A 72 4.18 2.93 -0.78
CA PHE A 72 4.42 3.44 -2.13
C PHE A 72 4.84 4.89 -2.07
N VAL A 73 5.83 5.25 -2.88
CA VAL A 73 6.39 6.60 -2.96
C VAL A 73 5.93 7.23 -4.26
N GLY A 74 5.16 8.32 -4.18
CA GLY A 74 4.41 8.88 -5.31
C GLY A 74 3.11 8.12 -5.56
N GLU A 75 2.27 8.64 -6.44
CA GLU A 75 1.04 7.95 -6.84
C GLU A 75 1.38 6.65 -7.58
N PRO A 76 0.88 5.49 -7.11
CA PRO A 76 1.14 4.19 -7.74
C PRO A 76 0.24 4.00 -8.96
N ILE A 77 0.54 4.74 -10.02
CA ILE A 77 -0.13 4.71 -11.32
C ILE A 77 0.82 4.18 -12.40
N GLY A 78 0.28 3.65 -13.51
CA GLY A 78 1.13 3.11 -14.57
C GLY A 78 1.67 1.71 -14.19
N GLN A 79 2.99 1.56 -14.06
CA GLN A 79 3.59 0.24 -13.82
C GLN A 79 3.28 -0.30 -12.42
N GLU A 80 3.20 0.59 -11.43
CA GLU A 80 2.95 0.23 -10.04
C GLU A 80 1.48 -0.02 -9.75
N GLU A 81 0.58 0.32 -10.68
CA GLU A 81 -0.88 0.17 -10.49
C GLU A 81 -1.26 -1.30 -10.23
N ALA A 82 -0.61 -2.23 -10.93
CA ALA A 82 -0.85 -3.65 -10.72
C ALA A 82 -0.39 -4.09 -9.31
N SER A 83 0.81 -3.68 -8.89
CA SER A 83 1.34 -4.02 -7.56
C SER A 83 0.52 -3.39 -6.44
N TRP A 84 0.07 -2.15 -6.62
CA TRP A 84 -0.84 -1.48 -5.71
C TRP A 84 -2.15 -2.23 -5.58
N ARG A 85 -2.81 -2.51 -6.70
CA ARG A 85 -4.07 -3.27 -6.74
C ARG A 85 -3.92 -4.62 -6.06
N ASP A 86 -2.87 -5.36 -6.39
CA ASP A 86 -2.67 -6.71 -5.86
C ASP A 86 -2.43 -6.69 -4.34
N LEU A 87 -1.74 -5.66 -3.82
CA LEU A 87 -1.60 -5.48 -2.37
C LEU A 87 -2.93 -5.09 -1.70
N VAL A 88 -3.69 -4.14 -2.26
CA VAL A 88 -5.01 -3.77 -1.73
C VAL A 88 -5.92 -4.99 -1.68
N LEU A 89 -5.94 -5.81 -2.74
CA LEU A 89 -6.72 -7.04 -2.79
C LEU A 89 -6.23 -8.09 -1.79
N ALA A 90 -4.92 -8.26 -1.62
CA ALA A 90 -4.38 -9.21 -0.65
C ALA A 90 -4.80 -8.84 0.78
N VAL A 91 -4.62 -7.56 1.13
CA VAL A 91 -5.05 -7.02 2.42
C VAL A 91 -6.56 -7.14 2.57
N GLY A 92 -7.33 -6.70 1.59
CA GLY A 92 -8.79 -6.70 1.63
C GLY A 92 -9.45 -8.08 1.51
N ARG A 93 -8.69 -9.13 1.20
CA ARG A 93 -9.18 -10.52 1.23
C ARG A 93 -8.60 -11.34 2.39
N GLY A 94 -7.72 -10.75 3.19
CA GLY A 94 -6.93 -11.48 4.18
C GLY A 94 -6.07 -12.58 3.55
N GLN A 95 -5.67 -12.41 2.29
CA GLN A 95 -4.93 -13.40 1.52
C GLN A 95 -3.43 -13.14 1.64
N LYS A 96 -2.70 -14.21 1.96
CA LYS A 96 -1.25 -14.23 1.86
C LYS A 96 -0.86 -14.34 0.38
N ILE A 97 0.04 -13.46 -0.06
CA ILE A 97 0.53 -13.44 -1.45
C ILE A 97 1.60 -14.52 -1.66
N LEU A 98 2.32 -14.89 -0.60
CA LEU A 98 3.46 -15.79 -0.65
C LEU A 98 3.04 -17.26 -0.63
N THR A 99 3.86 -18.10 -1.29
CA THR A 99 3.69 -19.56 -1.19
C THR A 99 4.08 -20.05 0.21
N PRO A 100 3.54 -21.19 0.70
CA PRO A 100 3.89 -21.71 2.03
C PRO A 100 5.40 -21.91 2.25
N MET A 101 6.13 -22.29 1.19
CA MET A 101 7.59 -22.42 1.25
C MET A 101 8.26 -21.06 1.44
N THR A 102 7.84 -20.03 0.70
CA THR A 102 8.37 -18.68 0.85
C THR A 102 8.03 -18.09 2.22
N GLU A 103 6.83 -18.33 2.73
CA GLU A 103 6.44 -17.93 4.09
C GLU A 103 7.37 -18.52 5.13
N SER A 104 7.62 -19.83 5.08
CA SER A 104 8.54 -20.48 6.02
C SER A 104 9.96 -19.92 5.96
N LEU A 105 10.41 -19.43 4.80
CA LEU A 105 11.71 -18.77 4.66
C LEU A 105 11.69 -17.32 5.18
N VAL A 106 10.57 -16.62 5.08
CA VAL A 106 10.40 -15.27 5.64
C VAL A 106 10.25 -15.33 7.17
N ASP A 107 9.53 -16.33 7.68
CA ASP A 107 9.32 -16.56 9.11
C ASP A 107 10.61 -16.91 9.86
N SER A 108 11.67 -17.35 9.15
CA SER A 108 12.97 -17.62 9.75
C SER A 108 13.89 -16.38 9.82
N ILE A 109 13.44 -15.23 9.32
CA ILE A 109 14.18 -13.98 9.41
C ILE A 109 13.95 -13.39 10.81
N GLU A 110 14.98 -13.43 11.65
CA GLU A 110 14.90 -12.98 13.05
C GLU A 110 15.11 -11.46 13.22
N GLU A 111 15.74 -10.81 12.24
CA GLU A 111 16.06 -9.38 12.28
C GLU A 111 15.13 -8.56 11.38
N SER A 112 14.88 -7.31 11.75
CA SER A 112 14.08 -6.41 10.89
C SER A 112 14.83 -6.05 9.61
N VAL A 113 14.26 -6.40 8.47
CA VAL A 113 14.81 -6.08 7.15
C VAL A 113 14.06 -4.90 6.54
N HIS A 114 14.79 -3.88 6.13
CA HIS A 114 14.26 -2.74 5.39
C HIS A 114 14.61 -2.90 3.91
N ILE A 115 13.61 -2.88 3.04
CA ILE A 115 13.77 -3.07 1.59
C ILE A 115 13.28 -1.82 0.87
N ALA A 116 14.12 -1.30 -0.03
CA ALA A 116 13.72 -0.29 -0.99
C ALA A 116 13.74 -0.88 -2.40
N VAL A 117 12.61 -0.77 -3.10
CA VAL A 117 12.48 -1.20 -4.50
C VAL A 117 12.39 0.06 -5.36
N PHE A 118 13.30 0.18 -6.31
CA PHE A 118 13.30 1.27 -7.28
C PHE A 118 12.70 0.74 -8.58
N THR A 119 11.59 1.35 -8.99
CA THR A 119 10.97 1.09 -10.27
C THR A 119 11.26 2.25 -11.21
N THR A 120 11.33 1.97 -12.51
CA THR A 120 11.51 2.99 -13.54
C THR A 120 10.17 3.25 -14.20
N PRO A 121 9.66 4.49 -14.25
CA PRO A 121 8.48 4.78 -15.04
C PRO A 121 8.79 4.51 -16.52
N SER A 122 7.99 3.70 -17.19
CA SER A 122 8.06 3.48 -18.65
C SER A 122 7.19 4.46 -19.41
#